data_AF-A0M4A1-F1
#
_entry.id   AF-A0M4A1-F1
#
_cell.length_a   1.000
_cell.length_b   1.000
_cell.length_c   1.000
_cell.angle_alpha   90.00
_cell.angle_beta   90.00
_cell.angle_gamma   90.00
#
_symmetry.space_group_name_H-M   'P 1'
#
loop_
_entity.id
_entity.type
_entity.pdbx_description
1 polymer ?
#
loop_
_entity_poly.entity_id
_entity_poly.type
_entity_poly.pdbx_seq_one_letter_code
_entity_poly.pdbx_strand_id
1 'polypeptide(L)'
;MKYSTNHNPQLIAGLNPLIPEDIEFIPKGEGMKVLCLQGGRSYPFKKIAAPIFTDILNEYTNDRGAQRFIKLLRNENRLPYSKVEQVEIYAFFMWGGIDGKPDVIAGVLQPSENFITGEDCPSLHFDKKCIVINDNELNNRDIKIILMAAKDLPNKAIAAELNISDRTLEYHNTRLFRKTGTQSRTGLVSTSYKNHLIA
;
A
#
# COMPACT_ATOMS: atom_id res chain seq x y z
N MET A 1 0.79 37.29 15.45
CA MET A 1 1.67 36.22 14.94
C MET A 1 1.00 35.62 13.71
N LYS A 2 1.62 35.70 12.54
CA LYS A 2 1.08 35.10 11.30
C LYS A 2 1.49 33.63 11.26
N TYR A 3 0.55 32.72 11.41
CA TYR A 3 0.77 31.30 11.10
C TYR A 3 0.84 31.18 9.59
N SER A 4 2.05 31.09 9.04
CA SER A 4 2.28 30.66 7.66
C SER A 4 2.37 29.13 7.66
N THR A 5 1.22 28.46 7.65
CA THR A 5 1.20 27.04 7.28
C THR A 5 1.33 26.98 5.75
N ASN A 6 2.56 26.95 5.25
CA ASN A 6 2.85 26.50 3.89
C ASN A 6 2.57 25.00 3.84
N HIS A 7 1.29 24.62 3.89
CA HIS A 7 0.86 23.35 3.34
C HIS A 7 0.83 23.53 1.84
N ASN A 8 1.98 23.37 1.20
CA ASN A 8 1.99 23.10 -0.23
C ASN A 8 1.35 21.72 -0.37
N PRO A 9 0.12 21.60 -0.92
CA PRO A 9 -0.49 20.29 -1.07
C PRO A 9 0.46 19.47 -1.94
N GLN A 10 0.92 18.33 -1.41
CA GLN A 10 1.77 17.43 -2.17
C GLN A 10 0.93 16.96 -3.37
N LEU A 11 1.35 17.35 -4.57
CA LEU A 11 0.72 16.95 -5.82
C LEU A 11 0.85 15.43 -5.95
N ILE A 12 -0.18 14.78 -6.50
CA ILE A 12 -0.10 13.36 -6.86
C ILE A 12 1.07 13.18 -7.83
N ALA A 13 1.88 12.14 -7.59
CA ALA A 13 3.00 11.81 -8.45
C ALA A 13 2.56 11.54 -9.90
N GLY A 14 3.48 11.70 -10.86
CA GLY A 14 3.16 11.56 -12.28
C GLY A 14 2.30 12.68 -12.90
N LEU A 15 1.72 13.61 -12.12
CA LEU A 15 1.00 14.77 -12.68
C LEU A 15 1.92 15.88 -13.19
N ASN A 16 3.13 16.00 -12.64
CA ASN A 16 4.03 17.10 -12.95
C ASN A 16 4.69 16.90 -14.34
N PRO A 17 4.37 17.73 -15.35
CA PRO A 17 4.98 17.59 -16.68
C PRO A 17 6.48 17.94 -16.72
N LEU A 18 7.01 18.56 -15.66
CA LEU A 18 8.44 18.89 -15.55
C LEU A 18 9.30 17.71 -15.09
N ILE A 19 8.68 16.61 -14.64
CA ILE A 19 9.35 15.36 -14.25
C ILE A 19 8.70 14.21 -15.05
N PRO A 20 8.86 14.19 -16.38
CA PRO A 20 8.15 13.27 -17.26
C PRO A 20 8.61 11.81 -17.14
N GLU A 21 9.72 11.55 -16.48
CA GLU A 21 10.27 10.21 -16.28
C GLU A 21 9.58 9.42 -15.15
N ASP A 22 8.99 10.12 -14.19
CA ASP A 22 8.38 9.52 -13.00
C ASP A 22 6.98 8.98 -13.32
N ILE A 23 6.68 7.80 -12.80
CA ILE A 23 5.40 7.11 -13.02
C ILE A 23 4.75 6.82 -11.67
N GLU A 24 3.47 7.17 -11.60
CA GLU A 24 2.55 6.74 -10.54
C GLU A 24 1.59 5.68 -11.11
N PHE A 25 1.38 4.59 -10.41
CA PHE A 25 0.36 3.59 -10.71
C PHE A 25 -0.91 3.92 -9.95
N ILE A 26 -2.00 4.15 -10.70
CA ILE A 26 -3.30 4.49 -10.10
C ILE A 26 -4.34 3.42 -10.40
N PRO A 27 -5.21 3.06 -9.43
CA PRO A 27 -6.36 2.20 -9.66
C PRO A 27 -7.26 2.71 -10.78
N LYS A 28 -7.76 1.78 -11.62
CA LYS A 28 -8.67 2.09 -12.72
C LYS A 28 -10.05 1.48 -12.53
N GLY A 29 -11.00 2.28 -12.04
CA GLY A 29 -12.40 1.88 -11.90
C GLY A 29 -12.57 0.73 -10.90
N GLU A 30 -13.58 -0.11 -11.14
CA GLU A 30 -13.81 -1.30 -10.32
C GLU A 30 -12.89 -2.46 -10.75
N GLY A 31 -12.22 -3.10 -9.78
CA GLY A 31 -11.33 -4.24 -9.99
C GLY A 31 -9.85 -3.93 -9.74
N MET A 32 -8.99 -4.89 -10.07
CA MET A 32 -7.53 -4.83 -9.85
C MET A 32 -6.81 -4.43 -11.14
N LYS A 33 -7.15 -3.25 -11.66
CA LYS A 33 -6.60 -2.68 -12.91
C LYS A 33 -5.83 -1.40 -12.63
N VAL A 34 -4.80 -1.13 -13.43
CA VAL A 34 -3.86 -0.02 -13.21
C VAL A 34 -3.77 0.87 -14.45
N LEU A 35 -3.78 2.18 -14.24
CA LEU A 35 -3.27 3.16 -15.18
C LEU A 35 -1.90 3.65 -14.70
N CYS A 36 -1.01 3.94 -15.63
CA CYS A 36 0.23 4.65 -15.35
C CYS A 36 -0.01 6.14 -15.60
N LEU A 37 0.31 6.98 -14.63
CA LEU A 37 0.27 8.43 -14.71
C LEU A 37 1.71 8.95 -14.79
N GLN A 38 2.02 9.70 -15.85
CA GLN A 38 3.37 10.15 -16.16
C GLN A 38 3.32 11.49 -16.90
N GLY A 39 4.06 12.50 -16.43
CA GLY A 39 4.12 13.82 -17.06
C GLY A 39 2.76 14.48 -17.31
N GLY A 40 1.77 14.26 -16.44
CA GLY A 40 0.41 14.79 -16.56
C GLY A 40 -0.51 14.01 -17.50
N ARG A 41 -0.11 12.82 -17.98
CA ARG A 41 -0.90 11.97 -18.87
C ARG A 41 -1.05 10.57 -18.30
N SER A 42 -2.22 9.97 -18.46
CA SER A 42 -2.45 8.58 -18.10
C SER A 42 -2.44 7.66 -19.32
N TYR A 43 -1.91 6.45 -19.14
CA TYR A 43 -1.95 5.39 -20.15
C TYR A 43 -2.15 4.01 -19.51
N PRO A 44 -2.63 3.00 -20.26
CA PRO A 44 -2.84 1.66 -19.72
C PRO A 44 -1.55 0.96 -19.29
N PHE A 45 -1.57 0.21 -18.19
CA PHE A 45 -0.43 -0.58 -17.69
C PHE A 45 0.27 -1.42 -18.77
N LYS A 46 -0.50 -2.06 -19.66
CA LYS A 46 0.03 -2.85 -20.79
C LYS A 46 0.93 -2.08 -21.78
N LYS A 47 0.98 -0.75 -21.70
CA LYS A 47 1.85 0.12 -22.53
C LYS A 47 3.09 0.61 -21.79
N ILE A 48 3.32 0.16 -20.55
CA ILE A 48 4.51 0.54 -19.79
C ILE A 48 5.79 0.08 -20.50
N ALA A 49 6.90 0.80 -20.26
CA ALA A 49 8.18 0.46 -20.83
C ALA A 49 8.62 -0.96 -20.41
N ALA A 50 9.21 -1.71 -21.35
CA ALA A 50 9.59 -3.10 -21.14
C ALA A 50 10.54 -3.35 -19.95
N PRO A 51 11.53 -2.48 -19.65
CA PRO A 51 12.38 -2.64 -18.47
C PRO A 51 11.57 -2.63 -17.17
N ILE A 52 10.67 -1.65 -17.02
CA ILE A 52 9.83 -1.52 -15.83
C ILE A 52 8.88 -2.70 -15.69
N PHE A 53 8.25 -3.14 -16.79
CA PHE A 53 7.42 -4.36 -16.76
C PHE A 53 8.24 -5.59 -16.32
N THR A 54 9.48 -5.70 -16.78
CA THR A 54 10.39 -6.80 -16.41
C THR A 54 10.71 -6.76 -14.93
N ASP A 55 10.93 -5.58 -14.35
CA ASP A 55 11.19 -5.44 -12.91
C ASP A 55 9.98 -5.86 -12.06
N ILE A 56 8.78 -5.42 -12.43
CA ILE A 56 7.54 -5.84 -11.75
C ILE A 56 7.31 -7.35 -11.91
N LEU A 57 7.57 -7.89 -13.09
CA LEU A 57 7.49 -9.33 -13.35
C LEU A 57 8.49 -10.11 -12.49
N ASN A 58 9.71 -9.60 -12.31
CA ASN A 58 10.74 -10.21 -11.47
C ASN A 58 10.30 -10.19 -10.00
N GLU A 59 9.76 -9.08 -9.50
CA GLU A 59 9.17 -9.01 -8.16
C GLU A 59 8.05 -10.04 -7.99
N TYR A 60 7.07 -10.07 -8.91
CA TYR A 60 5.96 -11.02 -8.88
C TYR A 60 6.41 -12.49 -8.93
N THR A 61 7.40 -12.81 -9.77
CA THR A 61 7.90 -14.19 -9.92
C THR A 61 8.67 -14.68 -8.69
N ASN A 62 9.17 -13.77 -7.87
CA ASN A 62 9.82 -14.08 -6.59
C ASN A 62 8.88 -13.97 -5.38
N ASP A 63 7.60 -13.61 -5.59
CA ASP A 63 6.58 -13.57 -4.55
C ASP A 63 5.63 -14.77 -4.65
N ARG A 64 5.85 -15.78 -3.81
CA ARG A 64 5.05 -17.01 -3.81
C ARG A 64 3.68 -16.76 -3.21
N GLY A 65 3.57 -15.88 -2.22
CA GLY A 65 2.31 -15.44 -1.63
C GLY A 65 1.37 -14.85 -2.67
N ALA A 66 1.86 -13.87 -3.42
CA ALA A 66 1.13 -13.25 -4.52
C ALA A 66 0.74 -14.26 -5.60
N GLN A 67 1.67 -15.13 -6.03
CA GLN A 67 1.37 -16.14 -7.04
C GLN A 67 0.26 -17.10 -6.61
N ARG A 68 0.28 -17.56 -5.35
CA ARG A 68 -0.78 -18.44 -4.82
C ARG A 68 -2.14 -17.75 -4.88
N PHE A 69 -2.21 -16.50 -4.41
CA PHE A 69 -3.45 -15.73 -4.43
C PHE A 69 -3.94 -15.46 -5.86
N ILE A 70 -3.09 -14.88 -6.71
CA ILE A 70 -3.48 -14.43 -8.06
C ILE A 70 -3.86 -15.62 -8.96
N LYS A 71 -3.21 -16.78 -8.82
CA LYS A 71 -3.56 -18.01 -9.58
C LYS A 71 -4.97 -18.53 -9.28
N LEU A 72 -5.52 -18.22 -8.12
CA LEU A 72 -6.89 -18.61 -7.73
C LEU A 72 -7.95 -17.66 -8.29
N LEU A 73 -7.56 -16.43 -8.66
CA LEU A 73 -8.48 -15.45 -9.22
C LEU A 73 -8.98 -15.86 -10.61
N ARG A 74 -10.18 -15.40 -10.95
CA ARG A 74 -10.78 -15.56 -12.28
C ARG A 74 -11.28 -14.21 -12.77
N ASN A 75 -11.21 -14.01 -14.09
CA ASN A 75 -11.81 -12.85 -14.73
C ASN A 75 -13.33 -13.01 -14.85
N GLU A 76 -14.00 -12.00 -15.40
CA GLU A 76 -15.44 -11.98 -15.65
C GLU A 76 -15.94 -13.20 -16.46
N ASN A 77 -15.10 -13.76 -17.33
CA ASN A 77 -15.39 -14.93 -18.15
C ASN A 77 -15.05 -16.26 -17.42
N ARG A 78 -14.76 -16.22 -16.12
CA ARG A 78 -14.36 -17.36 -15.28
C ARG A 78 -13.06 -18.04 -15.74
N LEU A 79 -12.21 -17.34 -16.48
CA LEU A 79 -10.91 -17.84 -16.94
C LEU A 79 -9.78 -17.32 -16.04
N PRO A 80 -8.65 -18.05 -15.96
CA PRO A 80 -7.44 -17.52 -15.34
C PRO A 80 -6.96 -16.25 -16.06
N TYR A 81 -6.43 -15.29 -15.30
CA TYR A 81 -5.79 -14.11 -15.86
C TYR A 81 -4.53 -14.47 -16.66
N SER A 82 -4.31 -13.79 -17.78
CA SER A 82 -3.06 -13.89 -18.55
C SER A 82 -1.87 -13.39 -17.73
N LYS A 83 -0.64 -13.75 -18.13
CA LYS A 83 0.55 -13.35 -17.35
C LYS A 83 0.69 -11.83 -17.19
N VAL A 84 0.36 -11.06 -18.24
CA VAL A 84 0.37 -9.58 -18.18
C VAL A 84 -0.65 -9.07 -17.18
N GLU A 85 -1.86 -9.63 -17.16
CA GLU A 85 -2.89 -9.24 -16.20
C GLU A 85 -2.54 -9.65 -14.77
N GLN A 86 -1.88 -10.80 -14.58
CA GLN A 86 -1.40 -11.19 -13.25
C GLN A 86 -0.35 -10.20 -12.71
N VAL A 87 0.56 -9.73 -13.58
CA VAL A 87 1.55 -8.70 -13.23
C VAL A 87 0.86 -7.36 -12.94
N GLU A 88 -0.18 -7.00 -13.69
CA GLU A 88 -0.98 -5.80 -13.43
C GLU A 88 -1.73 -5.88 -12.07
N ILE A 89 -2.33 -7.03 -11.75
CA ILE A 89 -2.98 -7.27 -10.45
C ILE A 89 -1.95 -7.19 -9.31
N TYR A 90 -0.77 -7.76 -9.51
CA TYR A 90 0.31 -7.64 -8.54
C TYR A 90 0.70 -6.18 -8.33
N ALA A 91 0.90 -5.42 -9.43
CA ALA A 91 1.23 -4.00 -9.34
C ALA A 91 0.18 -3.20 -8.55
N PHE A 92 -1.11 -3.46 -8.80
CA PHE A 92 -2.20 -2.85 -8.04
C PHE A 92 -2.07 -3.04 -6.52
N PHE A 93 -1.70 -4.23 -6.04
CA PHE A 93 -1.59 -4.49 -4.60
C PHE A 93 -0.31 -3.92 -3.96
N MET A 94 0.72 -3.71 -4.76
CA MET A 94 2.03 -3.30 -4.30
C MET A 94 2.22 -1.79 -4.35
N TRP A 95 1.61 -1.14 -5.34
CA TRP A 95 1.79 0.27 -5.72
C TRP A 95 0.47 0.92 -6.15
N GLY A 96 -0.67 0.51 -5.60
CA GLY A 96 -1.99 1.03 -5.99
C GLY A 96 -2.45 2.23 -5.15
N GLY A 97 -1.60 2.72 -4.25
CA GLY A 97 -1.81 3.95 -3.51
C GLY A 97 -1.81 5.13 -4.46
N ILE A 98 -2.63 6.13 -4.18
CA ILE A 98 -2.55 7.40 -4.89
C ILE A 98 -1.92 8.38 -3.92
N ASP A 99 -0.64 8.64 -4.08
CA ASP A 99 0.08 9.55 -3.20
C ASP A 99 1.05 10.48 -3.96
N GLY A 100 1.92 11.15 -3.23
CA GLY A 100 2.87 12.13 -3.77
C GLY A 100 4.26 11.57 -4.04
N LYS A 101 4.43 10.24 -4.05
CA LYS A 101 5.69 9.51 -4.20
C LYS A 101 5.59 8.56 -5.40
N PRO A 102 6.32 8.83 -6.49
CA PRO A 102 6.25 7.98 -7.67
C PRO A 102 6.68 6.54 -7.40
N ASP A 103 5.94 5.59 -7.96
CA ASP A 103 6.29 4.16 -7.97
C ASP A 103 7.48 3.82 -8.86
N VAL A 104 7.75 4.67 -9.84
CA VAL A 104 8.96 4.58 -10.68
C VAL A 104 9.61 5.95 -10.73
N ILE A 105 10.89 6.01 -10.37
CA ILE A 105 11.69 7.23 -10.41
C ILE A 105 12.78 7.06 -11.46
N ALA A 106 12.77 7.89 -12.50
CA ALA A 106 13.74 7.82 -13.59
C ALA A 106 13.95 6.40 -14.16
N GLY A 107 12.86 5.64 -14.31
CA GLY A 107 12.88 4.26 -14.81
C GLY A 107 13.23 3.18 -13.78
N VAL A 108 13.47 3.53 -12.51
CA VAL A 108 13.74 2.60 -11.41
C VAL A 108 12.47 2.36 -10.61
N LEU A 109 12.02 1.10 -10.54
CA LEU A 109 10.89 0.70 -9.70
C LEU A 109 11.22 0.90 -8.21
N GLN A 110 10.33 1.54 -7.48
CA GLN A 110 10.46 1.82 -6.05
C GLN A 110 9.93 0.66 -5.19
N PRO A 111 10.27 0.60 -3.89
CA PRO A 111 9.70 -0.39 -2.97
C PRO A 111 8.16 -0.32 -2.91
N SER A 112 7.53 -1.41 -2.43
CA SER A 112 6.07 -1.44 -2.28
C SER A 112 5.58 -0.37 -1.32
N GLU A 113 4.43 0.22 -1.61
CA GLU A 113 3.79 1.22 -0.78
C GLU A 113 3.08 0.62 0.44
N ASN A 114 2.65 1.50 1.34
CA ASN A 114 1.76 1.17 2.46
C ASN A 114 0.29 0.95 2.05
N PHE A 115 0.02 0.85 0.74
CA PHE A 115 -1.32 0.65 0.21
C PHE A 115 -1.91 -0.72 0.61
N ILE A 116 -3.14 -0.72 1.13
CA ILE A 116 -3.94 -1.93 1.35
C ILE A 116 -5.39 -1.66 0.94
N THR A 117 -6.08 -2.69 0.47
CA THR A 117 -7.47 -2.57 0.01
C THR A 117 -8.50 -2.71 1.13
N GLY A 118 -8.06 -2.94 2.37
CA GLY A 118 -8.93 -3.17 3.53
C GLY A 118 -8.28 -4.05 4.59
N GLU A 119 -9.05 -4.45 5.60
CA GLU A 119 -8.57 -5.22 6.75
C GLU A 119 -8.03 -6.61 6.39
N ASP A 120 -8.70 -7.29 5.47
CA ASP A 120 -8.31 -8.62 4.98
C ASP A 120 -7.59 -8.53 3.63
N CYS A 121 -6.79 -7.46 3.43
CA CYS A 121 -6.08 -7.23 2.18
C CYS A 121 -5.16 -8.42 1.87
N PRO A 122 -5.34 -9.11 0.72
CA PRO A 122 -4.54 -10.27 0.35
C PRO A 122 -3.04 -10.00 0.29
N SER A 123 -2.66 -8.74 -0.02
CA SER A 123 -1.26 -8.33 -0.12
C SER A 123 -0.50 -8.41 1.19
N LEU A 124 -1.17 -8.45 2.35
CA LEU A 124 -0.50 -8.69 3.64
C LEU A 124 0.08 -10.10 3.77
N HIS A 125 -0.18 -10.98 2.81
CA HIS A 125 0.41 -12.32 2.70
C HIS A 125 1.35 -12.48 1.51
N PHE A 126 1.69 -11.38 0.84
CA PHE A 126 2.65 -11.35 -0.26
C PHE A 126 4.05 -11.26 0.34
N ASP A 127 4.97 -12.07 -0.17
CA ASP A 127 6.32 -12.20 0.39
C ASP A 127 7.15 -10.90 0.21
N LYS A 128 6.78 -10.06 -0.76
CA LYS A 128 7.45 -8.80 -1.08
C LYS A 128 6.73 -7.55 -0.57
N LYS A 129 5.52 -7.69 0.00
CA LYS A 129 4.80 -6.56 0.59
C LYS A 129 5.45 -6.17 1.91
N CYS A 130 5.85 -4.91 2.02
CA CYS A 130 6.41 -4.36 3.25
C CYS A 130 5.67 -3.08 3.62
N ILE A 131 4.96 -3.10 4.76
CA ILE A 131 4.30 -1.92 5.30
C ILE A 131 5.25 -1.26 6.29
N VAL A 132 5.64 -0.01 6.07
CA VAL A 132 6.67 0.67 6.84
C VAL A 132 6.13 1.99 7.39
N ILE A 133 6.28 2.22 8.70
CA ILE A 133 6.03 3.53 9.31
C ILE A 133 7.33 3.99 9.96
N ASN A 134 7.82 5.18 9.59
CA ASN A 134 9.08 5.74 10.09
C ASN A 134 10.24 4.72 10.01
N ASP A 135 10.45 4.13 8.83
CA ASP A 135 11.48 3.10 8.56
C ASP A 135 11.35 1.81 9.36
N ASN A 136 10.24 1.61 10.08
CA ASN A 136 9.96 0.38 10.82
C ASN A 136 8.88 -0.45 10.13
N GLU A 137 9.25 -1.64 9.65
CA GLU A 137 8.34 -2.60 9.03
C GLU A 137 7.32 -3.15 10.03
N LEU A 138 6.02 -2.99 9.78
CA LEU A 138 4.91 -3.49 10.57
C LEU A 138 4.54 -4.94 10.19
N ASN A 139 4.27 -5.77 11.19
CA ASN A 139 3.73 -7.11 10.93
C ASN A 139 2.19 -7.09 10.81
N ASN A 140 1.59 -8.21 10.36
CA ASN A 140 0.13 -8.28 10.18
C ASN A 140 -0.67 -8.02 11.46
N ARG A 141 -0.13 -8.36 12.64
CA ARG A 141 -0.78 -8.07 13.93
C ARG A 141 -0.75 -6.58 14.25
N ASP A 142 0.38 -5.92 13.99
CA ASP A 142 0.55 -4.47 14.13
C ASP A 142 -0.49 -3.73 13.26
N ILE A 143 -0.60 -4.12 11.99
CA ILE A 143 -1.53 -3.54 11.02
C ILE A 143 -2.98 -3.75 11.46
N LYS A 144 -3.35 -4.98 11.85
CA LYS A 144 -4.73 -5.27 12.28
C LYS A 144 -5.14 -4.46 13.51
N ILE A 145 -4.24 -4.26 14.48
CA ILE A 145 -4.49 -3.39 15.64
C ILE A 145 -4.69 -1.93 15.19
N ILE A 146 -3.85 -1.42 14.29
CA ILE A 146 -3.96 -0.05 13.75
C ILE A 146 -5.32 0.16 13.06
N LEU A 147 -5.76 -0.77 12.22
CA LEU A 147 -7.03 -0.66 11.49
C LEU A 147 -8.24 -0.65 12.43
N MET A 148 -8.27 -1.56 13.40
CA MET A 148 -9.32 -1.53 14.43
C MET A 148 -9.23 -0.26 15.30
N ALA A 149 -8.01 0.23 15.54
CA ALA A 149 -7.82 1.45 16.30
C ALA A 149 -8.39 2.68 15.58
N ALA A 150 -8.20 2.74 14.25
CA ALA A 150 -8.70 3.79 13.37
C ALA A 150 -10.23 3.78 13.24
N LYS A 151 -10.86 2.61 13.36
CA LYS A 151 -12.31 2.44 13.49
C LYS A 151 -12.87 2.78 14.88
N ASP A 152 -12.03 3.31 15.76
CA ASP A 152 -12.37 3.67 17.15
C ASP A 152 -12.85 2.50 18.04
N LEU A 153 -12.46 1.26 17.72
CA LEU A 153 -12.81 0.11 18.57
C LEU A 153 -12.11 0.20 19.93
N PRO A 154 -12.81 0.05 21.07
CA PRO A 154 -12.16 0.09 22.38
C PRO A 154 -11.18 -1.08 22.54
N ASN A 155 -10.12 -0.89 23.33
CA ASN A 155 -9.08 -1.92 23.52
C ASN A 155 -9.65 -3.28 23.93
N LYS A 156 -10.70 -3.32 24.76
CA LYS A 156 -11.38 -4.58 25.13
C LYS A 156 -11.98 -5.31 23.92
N ALA A 157 -12.57 -4.58 22.98
CA ALA A 157 -13.11 -5.17 21.75
C ALA A 157 -11.99 -5.65 20.82
N ILE A 158 -10.91 -4.86 20.69
CA ILE A 158 -9.71 -5.26 19.92
C ILE A 158 -9.10 -6.55 20.49
N ALA A 159 -8.98 -6.66 21.82
CA ALA A 159 -8.44 -7.84 22.47
C ALA A 159 -9.32 -9.07 22.23
N ALA A 160 -10.65 -8.91 22.32
CA ALA A 160 -11.61 -9.96 22.02
C ALA A 160 -11.55 -10.42 20.55
N GLU A 161 -11.53 -9.50 19.59
CA GLU A 161 -11.43 -9.78 18.15
C GLU A 161 -10.14 -10.53 17.78
N LEU A 162 -9.07 -10.24 18.51
CA LEU A 162 -7.76 -10.87 18.32
C LEU A 162 -7.58 -12.16 19.13
N ASN A 163 -8.56 -12.53 19.95
CA ASN A 163 -8.53 -13.64 20.91
C ASN A 163 -7.29 -13.59 21.82
N ILE A 164 -7.04 -12.42 22.44
CA ILE A 164 -5.94 -12.18 23.38
C ILE A 164 -6.44 -11.47 24.65
N SER A 165 -5.61 -11.45 25.70
CA SER A 165 -5.94 -10.69 26.91
C SER A 165 -5.73 -9.17 26.73
N ASP A 166 -6.42 -8.36 27.54
CA ASP A 166 -6.20 -6.91 27.63
C ASP A 166 -4.72 -6.56 27.89
N ARG A 167 -4.06 -7.32 28.77
CA ARG A 167 -2.62 -7.16 29.08
C ARG A 167 -1.74 -7.45 27.86
N THR A 168 -2.10 -8.45 27.07
CA THR A 168 -1.38 -8.78 25.82
C THR A 168 -1.56 -7.66 24.80
N LEU A 169 -2.76 -7.09 24.68
CA LEU A 169 -3.00 -5.96 23.80
C LEU A 169 -2.21 -4.71 24.25
N GLU A 170 -2.15 -4.44 25.55
CA GLU A 170 -1.34 -3.34 26.10
C GLU A 170 0.14 -3.48 25.72
N TYR A 171 0.67 -4.70 25.76
CA TYR A 171 2.03 -4.99 25.30
C TYR A 171 2.20 -4.74 23.79
N HIS A 172 1.24 -5.16 22.96
CA HIS A 172 1.25 -4.85 21.53
C HIS A 172 1.22 -3.34 21.28
N ASN A 173 0.33 -2.60 21.95
CA ASN A 173 0.23 -1.15 21.85
C ASN A 173 1.53 -0.46 22.25
N THR A 174 2.16 -0.88 23.35
CA THR A 174 3.45 -0.34 23.80
C THR A 174 4.54 -0.53 22.74
N ARG A 175 4.60 -1.72 22.13
CA ARG A 175 5.55 -2.00 21.04
C ARG A 175 5.23 -1.17 19.80
N LEU A 176 3.96 -1.08 19.41
CA LEU A 176 3.48 -0.29 18.28
C LEU A 176 3.83 1.20 18.44
N PHE A 177 3.56 1.77 19.61
CA PHE A 177 3.88 3.17 19.91
C PHE A 177 5.38 3.43 19.78
N ARG A 178 6.22 2.58 20.37
CA ARG A 178 7.68 2.69 20.22
C ARG A 178 8.12 2.57 18.76
N LYS A 179 7.59 1.58 18.03
CA LYS A 179 7.94 1.28 16.64
C LYS A 179 7.55 2.40 15.67
N THR A 180 6.42 3.04 15.93
CA THR A 180 5.90 4.15 15.11
C THR A 180 6.36 5.51 15.61
N GLY A 181 7.13 5.59 16.71
CA GLY A 181 7.55 6.85 17.32
C GLY A 181 6.38 7.67 17.89
N THR A 182 5.28 7.02 18.28
CA THR A 182 4.08 7.67 18.83
C THR A 182 3.96 7.40 20.33
N GLN A 183 3.10 8.16 21.02
CA GLN A 183 2.90 8.05 22.47
C GLN A 183 1.44 7.78 22.86
N SER A 184 0.55 7.73 21.88
CA SER A 184 -0.89 7.58 22.12
C SER A 184 -1.56 6.93 20.93
N ARG A 185 -2.76 6.39 21.16
CA ARG A 185 -3.62 5.83 20.12
C ARG A 185 -3.94 6.86 19.03
N THR A 186 -4.29 8.09 19.40
CA THR A 186 -4.55 9.17 18.44
C THR A 186 -3.31 9.49 17.63
N GLY A 187 -2.13 9.52 18.26
CA GLY A 187 -0.85 9.68 17.57
C GLY A 187 -0.58 8.55 16.59
N LEU A 188 -0.80 7.30 16.99
CA LEU A 188 -0.67 6.11 16.15
C LEU A 188 -1.56 6.22 14.89
N VAL A 189 -2.85 6.47 15.08
CA VAL A 189 -3.80 6.60 13.96
C VAL A 189 -3.41 7.77 13.05
N SER A 190 -3.08 8.94 13.60
CA SER A 190 -2.63 10.10 12.81
C SER A 190 -1.37 9.79 12.00
N THR A 191 -0.39 9.11 12.59
CA THR A 191 0.84 8.70 11.89
C THR A 191 0.54 7.68 10.79
N SER A 192 -0.41 6.76 10.99
CA SER A 192 -0.83 5.80 9.97
C SER A 192 -1.49 6.45 8.75
N TYR A 193 -2.28 7.51 8.94
CA TYR A 193 -2.79 8.34 7.82
C TYR A 193 -1.66 9.06 7.08
N LYS A 194 -0.71 9.67 7.80
CA LYS A 194 0.44 10.37 7.20
C LYS A 194 1.35 9.45 6.37
N ASN A 195 1.30 8.15 6.65
CA ASN A 195 2.08 7.13 5.95
C ASN A 195 1.21 6.31 4.98
N HIS A 196 -0.01 6.76 4.65
CA HIS A 196 -0.89 6.14 3.64
C HIS A 196 -1.25 4.67 3.90
N LEU A 197 -1.15 4.22 5.16
CA LEU A 197 -1.64 2.90 5.56
C LEU A 197 -3.17 2.89 5.73
N ILE A 198 -3.73 4.04 6.07
CA ILE A 198 -5.17 4.28 6.19
C ILE A 198 -5.52 5.43 5.26
N ALA A 199 -6.64 5.28 4.54
CA ALA A 199 -7.22 6.26 3.64
C ALA A 199 -8.40 6.99 4.30
#